data_AF-A0A942RDR3-F1
#
_entry.id   AF-A0A942RDR3-F1
#
_cell.length_a   1.000
_cell.length_b   1.000
_cell.length_c   1.000
_cell.angle_alpha   90.00
_cell.angle_beta   90.00
_cell.angle_gamma   90.00
#
_symmetry.space_group_name_H-M   'P 1'
#
loop_
_entity.id
_entity.type
_entity.pdbx_description
1 polymer ?
#
loop_
_entity_poly.entity_id
_entity_poly.type
_entity_poly.pdbx_seq_one_letter_code
_entity_poly.pdbx_strand_id
1 'polypeptide(L)'
;MTKKITLEEKYLLIKNKLGQNTIIYFEDIRQIFPNRKKQSLYWDLSKLVDAGYLIRVRNGVYKLSEDRIQPTILLSTTAKKVMKILDETGFDYYISGIDILSKFLHHIPESYPIMVFAQKEAADEITEVLRDNDYIVVGTAKKLSDFEAINILNNRKIIILNQTESFTFTKNNLATLEKAFLDLFFEITRNQYPLALQELARIYRNAVRNGAIDQKKLVKLSYVRNMQYDMRYVVESKYISDAAFRFVKLLKEENN
;
A
#
# COMPACT_ATOMS: atom_id res chain seq x y z
N MET A 1 -23.26 22.45 14.88
CA MET A 1 -22.53 21.21 15.24
C MET A 1 -21.14 21.27 14.62
N THR A 2 -20.07 21.31 15.41
CA THR A 2 -18.69 21.41 14.93
C THR A 2 -18.23 20.08 14.35
N LYS A 3 -18.07 20.01 13.02
CA LYS A 3 -17.57 18.83 12.30
C LYS A 3 -16.27 18.33 12.94
N LYS A 4 -16.25 17.07 13.40
CA LYS A 4 -15.09 16.47 14.06
C LYS A 4 -14.03 16.17 12.99
N ILE A 5 -13.09 17.10 12.84
CA ILE A 5 -12.00 17.03 11.86
C ILE A 5 -11.08 15.85 12.19
N THR A 6 -10.75 15.03 11.20
CA THR A 6 -9.87 13.86 11.29
C THR A 6 -8.41 14.25 11.54
N LEU A 7 -7.56 13.27 11.89
CA LEU A 7 -6.14 13.52 12.13
C LEU A 7 -5.40 13.97 10.84
N GLU A 8 -5.78 13.43 9.69
CA GLU A 8 -5.21 13.77 8.38
C GLU A 8 -5.59 15.18 7.92
N GLU A 9 -6.84 15.57 8.08
CA GLU A 9 -7.28 16.94 7.80
C GLU A 9 -6.57 17.96 8.70
N LYS A 10 -6.32 17.64 9.97
CA LYS A 10 -5.51 18.49 10.86
C LYS A 10 -4.07 18.64 10.38
N TYR A 11 -3.45 17.55 9.92
CA TYR A 11 -2.12 17.60 9.32
C TYR A 11 -2.09 18.47 8.07
N LEU A 12 -3.05 18.30 7.14
CA LEU A 12 -3.11 19.10 5.91
C LEU A 12 -3.24 20.60 6.19
N LEU A 13 -4.02 20.98 7.21
CA LEU A 13 -4.13 22.38 7.62
C LEU A 13 -2.81 22.94 8.16
N ILE A 14 -2.08 22.17 8.98
CA ILE A 14 -0.75 22.56 9.47
C ILE A 14 0.24 22.66 8.30
N LYS A 15 0.24 21.67 7.40
CA LYS A 15 1.12 21.63 6.22
C LYS A 15 0.87 22.81 5.27
N ASN A 16 -0.38 23.12 4.95
CA ASN A 16 -0.70 24.18 4.01
C ASN A 16 -0.32 25.58 4.54
N LYS A 17 -0.43 25.79 5.86
CA LYS A 17 -0.14 27.09 6.48
C LYS A 17 1.31 27.27 6.92
N LEU A 18 1.97 26.21 7.35
CA LEU A 18 3.29 26.27 7.98
C LEU A 18 4.33 25.38 7.30
N GLY A 19 3.99 24.70 6.21
CA GLY A 19 4.86 23.70 5.59
C GLY A 19 6.05 24.24 4.82
N GLN A 20 6.12 25.55 4.59
CA GLN A 20 7.34 26.21 4.10
C GLN A 20 8.38 26.41 5.22
N ASN A 21 7.97 26.30 6.50
CA ASN A 21 8.86 26.50 7.62
C ASN A 21 9.60 25.21 7.96
N THR A 22 10.92 25.28 8.07
CA THR A 22 11.78 24.16 8.52
C THR A 22 11.51 23.77 9.97
N ILE A 23 10.90 24.65 10.78
CA ILE A 23 10.55 24.46 12.18
C ILE A 23 9.16 25.05 12.43
N ILE A 24 8.31 24.31 13.14
CA ILE A 24 6.93 24.68 13.45
C ILE A 24 6.76 24.77 14.98
N TYR A 25 6.29 25.90 15.48
CA TYR A 25 6.04 26.09 16.91
C TYR A 25 4.58 25.80 17.28
N PHE A 26 4.38 25.35 18.52
CA PHE A 26 3.05 25.09 19.06
C PHE A 26 2.12 26.32 18.99
N GLU A 27 2.67 27.52 19.24
CA GLU A 27 1.86 28.74 19.18
C GLU A 27 1.39 29.06 17.75
N ASP A 28 2.17 28.75 16.72
CA ASP A 28 1.75 28.88 15.32
C ASP A 28 0.59 27.91 15.01
N ILE A 29 0.70 26.67 15.49
CA ILE A 29 -0.37 25.66 15.34
C ILE A 29 -1.63 26.09 16.10
N ARG A 30 -1.48 26.73 17.26
CA ARG A 30 -2.60 27.23 18.06
C ARG A 30 -3.38 28.32 17.32
N GLN A 31 -2.71 29.15 16.52
CA GLN A 31 -3.38 30.13 15.65
C GLN A 31 -4.22 29.46 14.55
N ILE A 32 -3.83 28.26 14.09
CA ILE A 32 -4.63 27.46 13.14
C ILE A 32 -5.88 26.87 13.80
N PHE A 33 -5.80 26.55 15.10
CA PHE A 33 -6.88 25.93 15.87
C PHE A 33 -7.28 26.75 17.11
N PRO A 34 -7.75 28.00 16.96
CA PRO A 34 -7.96 28.92 18.10
C PRO A 34 -9.03 28.43 19.08
N ASN A 35 -10.01 27.65 18.59
CA ASN A 35 -11.14 27.14 19.38
C ASN A 35 -10.83 25.80 20.09
N ARG A 36 -9.61 25.27 19.98
CA ARG A 36 -9.20 24.01 20.66
C ARG A 36 -8.55 24.33 22.00
N LYS A 37 -8.93 23.57 23.04
CA LYS A 37 -8.24 23.59 24.33
C LYS A 37 -6.78 23.17 24.15
N LYS A 38 -5.87 23.87 24.85
CA LYS A 38 -4.42 23.63 24.81
C LYS A 38 -4.06 22.14 25.01
N GLN A 39 -4.64 21.49 26.01
CA GLN A 39 -4.41 20.08 26.33
C GLN A 39 -4.85 19.14 25.19
N SER A 40 -6.02 19.39 24.58
CA SER A 40 -6.50 18.61 23.44
C SER A 40 -5.62 18.78 22.21
N LEU A 41 -5.08 19.99 21.99
CA LEU A 41 -4.16 20.25 20.88
C LEU A 41 -2.81 19.55 21.08
N TYR A 42 -2.27 19.52 22.31
CA TYR A 42 -1.10 18.70 22.63
C TYR A 42 -1.35 17.21 22.41
N TRP A 43 -2.55 16.71 22.78
CA TRP A 43 -2.93 15.33 22.51
C TRP A 43 -3.02 15.04 21.00
N ASP A 44 -3.64 15.94 20.23
CA ASP A 44 -3.71 15.84 18.77
C ASP A 44 -2.30 15.83 18.14
N LEU A 45 -1.39 16.67 18.63
CA LEU A 45 0.00 16.72 18.16
C LEU A 45 0.79 15.48 18.55
N SER A 46 0.55 14.93 19.74
CA SER A 46 1.11 13.62 20.12
C SER A 46 0.64 12.55 19.16
N LYS A 47 -0.66 12.51 18.83
CA LYS A 47 -1.19 11.56 17.84
C LYS A 47 -0.62 11.77 16.44
N LEU A 48 -0.38 13.01 16.04
CA LEU A 48 0.28 13.33 14.76
C LEU A 48 1.75 12.88 14.75
N VAL A 49 2.46 12.98 15.88
CA VAL A 49 3.83 12.47 16.04
C VAL A 49 3.85 10.94 16.07
N ASP A 50 2.96 10.30 16.82
CA ASP A 50 2.83 8.84 16.89
C ASP A 50 2.49 8.25 15.50
N ALA A 51 1.60 8.93 14.77
CA ALA A 51 1.27 8.61 13.39
C ALA A 51 2.33 9.08 12.37
N GLY A 52 3.40 9.73 12.86
CA GLY A 52 4.60 10.12 12.12
C GLY A 52 4.42 11.27 11.13
N TYR A 53 3.29 11.98 11.14
CA TYR A 53 3.07 13.20 10.34
C TYR A 53 3.99 14.36 10.75
N LEU A 54 4.34 14.41 12.03
CA LEU A 54 5.22 15.40 12.61
C LEU A 54 6.39 14.70 13.31
N ILE A 55 7.55 15.35 13.31
CA ILE A 55 8.69 14.97 14.13
C ILE A 55 8.76 15.97 15.28
N ARG A 56 8.76 15.49 16.53
CA ARG A 56 8.96 16.35 17.70
C ARG A 56 10.44 16.62 17.88
N VAL A 57 10.87 17.87 17.71
CA VAL A 57 12.27 18.27 17.93
C VAL A 57 12.54 18.51 19.42
N ARG A 58 11.60 19.20 20.08
CA ARG A 58 11.61 19.43 21.54
C ARG A 58 10.20 19.76 22.00
N ASN A 59 10.03 20.04 23.30
CA ASN A 59 8.70 20.40 23.80
C ASN A 59 8.14 21.64 23.09
N GLY A 60 6.94 21.53 22.53
CA GLY A 60 6.27 22.60 21.78
C GLY A 60 6.88 22.95 20.43
N VAL A 61 7.85 22.17 19.92
CA VAL A 61 8.51 22.43 18.63
C VAL A 61 8.55 21.17 17.78
N TYR A 62 8.08 21.32 16.55
CA TYR A 62 7.85 20.23 15.60
C TYR A 62 8.51 20.54 14.27
N LYS A 63 8.70 19.50 13.46
CA LYS A 63 8.96 19.61 12.02
C LYS A 63 7.93 18.78 11.28
N LEU A 64 7.64 19.15 10.04
CA LEU A 64 6.97 18.21 9.16
C LEU A 64 7.88 16.99 8.99
N SER A 65 7.30 15.81 9.09
CA SER A 65 8.01 14.60 8.71
C SER A 65 8.19 14.60 7.20
N GLU A 66 9.43 14.77 6.74
CA GLU A 66 9.80 14.60 5.33
C GLU A 66 9.54 13.13 4.89
N ASP A 67 9.70 12.19 5.83
CA ASP A 67 9.55 10.74 5.62
C ASP A 67 8.11 10.21 5.71
N ARG A 68 7.16 11.00 6.23
CA ARG A 68 5.72 10.70 6.15
C ARG A 68 4.90 11.91 5.71
N ILE A 69 5.23 12.41 4.52
CA ILE A 69 4.14 12.43 3.54
C ILE A 69 3.71 10.96 3.47
N GLN A 70 2.64 10.56 4.19
CA GLN A 70 1.87 9.38 3.78
C GLN A 70 1.79 9.55 2.27
N PRO A 71 2.41 8.66 1.48
CA PRO A 71 2.44 8.91 0.06
C PRO A 71 1.02 9.21 -0.35
N THR A 72 0.81 10.37 -0.97
CA THR A 72 -0.43 10.60 -1.66
C THR A 72 -0.50 9.46 -2.65
N ILE A 73 -1.28 8.42 -2.31
CA ILE A 73 -1.39 7.22 -3.12
C ILE A 73 -1.99 7.73 -4.42
N LEU A 74 -1.17 7.77 -5.45
CA LEU A 74 -1.57 8.28 -6.74
C LEU A 74 -2.20 7.12 -7.50
N LEU A 75 -3.48 6.88 -7.21
CA LEU A 75 -4.25 5.85 -7.90
C LEU A 75 -4.37 6.20 -9.38
N SER A 76 -4.29 5.17 -10.23
CA SER A 76 -4.62 5.30 -11.64
C SER A 76 -6.06 5.78 -11.82
N THR A 77 -6.35 6.38 -12.97
CA THR A 77 -7.71 6.77 -13.35
C THR A 77 -8.66 5.57 -13.33
N THR A 78 -8.17 4.41 -13.76
CA THR A 78 -8.92 3.16 -13.75
C THR A 78 -9.20 2.69 -12.33
N ALA A 79 -8.20 2.67 -11.42
CA ALA A 79 -8.43 2.30 -10.02
C ALA A 79 -9.45 3.21 -9.32
N LYS A 80 -9.41 4.53 -9.59
CA LYS A 80 -10.42 5.47 -9.05
C LYS A 80 -11.84 5.16 -9.54
N LYS A 81 -12.00 4.79 -10.81
CA LYS A 81 -13.29 4.38 -11.36
C LYS A 81 -13.79 3.08 -10.72
N VAL A 82 -12.90 2.10 -10.58
CA VAL A 82 -13.19 0.84 -9.89
C VAL A 82 -13.65 1.11 -8.46
N MET A 83 -12.94 1.95 -7.70
CA MET A 83 -13.39 2.33 -6.36
C MET A 83 -14.78 2.92 -6.35
N LYS A 84 -15.07 3.88 -7.25
CA LYS A 84 -16.39 4.49 -7.32
C LYS A 84 -17.50 3.46 -7.55
N ILE A 85 -17.28 2.53 -8.48
CA ILE A 85 -18.23 1.44 -8.77
C ILE A 85 -18.43 0.56 -7.54
N LEU A 86 -17.35 0.16 -6.88
CA LEU A 86 -17.41 -0.75 -5.73
C LEU A 86 -17.88 -0.08 -4.44
N ASP A 87 -17.68 1.24 -4.28
CA ASP A 87 -18.23 2.00 -3.16
C ASP A 87 -19.77 2.04 -3.21
N GLU A 88 -20.36 1.95 -4.41
CA GLU A 88 -21.81 1.92 -4.60
C GLU A 88 -22.44 0.54 -4.28
N THR A 89 -21.65 -0.55 -4.25
CA THR A 89 -22.17 -1.89 -3.93
C THR A 89 -22.32 -2.15 -2.44
N GLY A 90 -21.59 -1.42 -1.60
CA GLY A 90 -21.58 -1.61 -0.14
C GLY A 90 -20.80 -2.82 0.35
N PHE A 91 -20.14 -3.59 -0.54
CA PHE A 91 -19.29 -4.70 -0.15
C PHE A 91 -17.94 -4.24 0.40
N ASP A 92 -17.38 -5.02 1.33
CA ASP A 92 -16.02 -4.82 1.79
C ASP A 92 -15.01 -5.23 0.71
N TYR A 93 -14.18 -4.27 0.30
CA TYR A 93 -13.11 -4.49 -0.66
C TYR A 93 -11.86 -3.67 -0.32
N TYR A 94 -10.73 -4.01 -0.94
CA TYR A 94 -9.61 -3.09 -1.03
C TYR A 94 -8.82 -3.20 -2.33
N ILE A 95 -8.25 -2.08 -2.77
CA ILE A 95 -7.26 -2.02 -3.85
C ILE A 95 -5.85 -2.20 -3.28
N SER A 96 -5.03 -2.96 -4.00
CA SER A 96 -3.67 -3.30 -3.62
C SER A 96 -2.69 -3.25 -4.80
N GLY A 97 -1.46 -3.72 -4.61
CA GLY A 97 -0.48 -3.89 -5.68
C GLY A 97 0.08 -2.59 -6.26
N ILE A 98 0.20 -2.52 -7.59
CA ILE A 98 0.87 -1.41 -8.29
C ILE A 98 0.22 -0.06 -8.01
N ASP A 99 -1.11 0.04 -7.93
CA ASP A 99 -1.78 1.32 -7.64
C ASP A 99 -1.37 1.93 -6.29
N ILE A 100 -0.97 1.09 -5.33
CA ILE A 100 -0.46 1.51 -4.02
C ILE A 100 1.05 1.80 -4.05
N LEU A 101 1.78 1.05 -4.88
CA LEU A 101 3.25 1.06 -4.92
C LEU A 101 3.82 1.92 -6.06
N SER A 102 2.98 2.54 -6.89
CA SER A 102 3.32 3.20 -8.16
C SER A 102 4.51 4.15 -8.05
N LYS A 103 4.58 4.94 -6.99
CA LYS A 103 5.67 5.90 -6.73
C LYS A 103 7.06 5.29 -6.52
N PHE A 104 7.15 3.97 -6.31
CA PHE A 104 8.42 3.27 -6.10
C PHE A 104 8.89 2.51 -7.34
N LEU A 105 8.05 2.42 -8.38
CA LEU A 105 8.44 1.87 -9.67
C LEU A 105 9.43 2.82 -10.35
N HIS A 106 10.36 2.23 -11.09
CA HIS A 106 11.27 2.99 -11.95
C HIS A 106 10.57 3.44 -13.23
N HIS A 107 9.78 2.55 -13.81
CA HIS A 107 8.92 2.84 -14.96
C HIS A 107 7.52 2.35 -14.66
N ILE A 108 6.54 3.26 -14.68
CA ILE A 108 5.13 2.90 -14.54
C ILE A 108 4.66 2.35 -15.89
N PRO A 109 4.17 1.11 -15.97
CA PRO A 109 3.60 0.57 -17.20
C PRO A 109 2.38 1.41 -17.64
N GLU A 110 2.22 1.58 -18.95
CA GLU A 110 1.05 2.28 -19.51
C GLU A 110 -0.27 1.57 -19.15
N SER A 111 -0.23 0.24 -19.05
CA SER A 111 -1.31 -0.57 -18.51
C SER A 111 -0.77 -1.69 -17.65
N TYR A 112 -1.51 -2.01 -16.59
CA TYR A 112 -1.25 -3.14 -15.71
C TYR A 112 -2.57 -3.64 -15.13
N PRO A 113 -2.68 -4.94 -14.77
CA PRO A 113 -3.88 -5.45 -14.10
C PRO A 113 -4.05 -4.81 -12.72
N ILE A 114 -5.25 -4.31 -12.43
CA ILE A 114 -5.59 -3.77 -11.10
C ILE A 114 -5.86 -4.92 -10.15
N MET A 115 -5.34 -4.84 -8.94
CA MET A 115 -5.58 -5.84 -7.91
C MET A 115 -6.68 -5.38 -6.96
N VAL A 116 -7.79 -6.10 -6.95
CA VAL A 116 -8.91 -5.90 -6.03
C VAL A 116 -9.02 -7.12 -5.15
N PHE A 117 -9.26 -6.91 -3.86
CA PHE A 117 -9.50 -7.97 -2.89
C PHE A 117 -10.87 -7.79 -2.25
N ALA A 118 -11.65 -8.86 -2.18
CA ALA A 118 -13.00 -8.85 -1.63
C ALA A 118 -13.26 -10.08 -0.75
N GLN A 119 -14.28 -10.00 0.10
CA GLN A 119 -14.77 -11.18 0.83
C GLN A 119 -15.22 -12.26 -0.15
N LYS A 120 -15.10 -13.52 0.26
CA LYS A 120 -15.44 -14.67 -0.58
C LYS A 120 -16.91 -14.60 -1.03
N GLU A 121 -17.79 -14.19 -0.13
CA GLU A 121 -19.23 -14.06 -0.32
C GLU A 121 -19.59 -12.93 -1.30
N ALA A 122 -18.74 -11.90 -1.42
CA ALA A 122 -18.95 -10.77 -2.31
C ALA A 122 -18.30 -10.95 -3.70
N ALA A 123 -17.49 -12.00 -3.90
CA ALA A 123 -16.65 -12.12 -5.08
C ALA A 123 -17.44 -12.26 -6.38
N ASP A 124 -18.55 -13.01 -6.36
CA ASP A 124 -19.38 -13.24 -7.55
C ASP A 124 -20.12 -11.95 -7.95
N GLU A 125 -20.74 -11.26 -6.99
CA GLU A 125 -21.46 -10.01 -7.25
C GLU A 125 -20.52 -8.88 -7.70
N ILE A 126 -19.34 -8.74 -7.07
CA ILE A 126 -18.31 -7.79 -7.51
C ILE A 126 -17.83 -8.12 -8.93
N THR A 127 -17.72 -9.41 -9.27
CA THR A 127 -17.34 -9.84 -10.62
C THR A 127 -18.37 -9.39 -11.65
N GLU A 128 -19.66 -9.59 -11.37
CA GLU A 128 -20.76 -9.18 -12.25
C GLU A 128 -20.78 -7.67 -12.44
N VAL A 129 -20.78 -6.91 -11.33
CA VAL A 129 -20.79 -5.44 -11.36
C VAL A 129 -19.63 -4.86 -12.17
N LEU A 130 -18.42 -5.42 -12.02
CA LEU A 130 -17.26 -4.96 -12.78
C LEU A 130 -17.34 -5.35 -14.26
N ARG A 131 -17.88 -6.52 -14.60
CA ARG A 131 -18.08 -6.95 -15.99
C ARG A 131 -19.11 -6.09 -16.71
N ASP A 132 -20.19 -5.72 -16.02
CA ASP A 132 -21.22 -4.81 -16.53
C ASP A 132 -20.68 -3.40 -16.78
N ASN A 133 -19.56 -3.05 -16.15
CA ASN A 133 -18.80 -1.82 -16.37
C ASN A 133 -17.60 -2.01 -17.31
N ASP A 134 -17.65 -3.00 -18.22
CA ASP A 134 -16.67 -3.29 -19.27
C ASP A 134 -15.26 -3.71 -18.78
N TYR A 135 -15.12 -4.15 -17.54
CA TYR A 135 -13.86 -4.71 -17.04
C TYR A 135 -13.75 -6.20 -17.30
N ILE A 136 -12.52 -6.66 -17.56
CA ILE A 136 -12.23 -8.09 -17.60
C ILE A 136 -11.77 -8.51 -16.22
N VAL A 137 -12.64 -9.24 -15.53
CA VAL A 137 -12.37 -9.73 -14.17
C VAL A 137 -11.84 -11.16 -14.24
N VAL A 138 -10.65 -11.36 -13.68
CA VAL A 138 -9.98 -12.66 -13.58
C VAL A 138 -9.73 -13.01 -12.12
N GLY A 139 -9.95 -14.27 -11.76
CA GLY A 139 -9.61 -14.79 -10.45
C GLY A 139 -8.15 -15.23 -10.35
N THR A 140 -7.74 -15.55 -9.13
CA THR A 140 -6.36 -15.89 -8.70
C THR A 140 -5.74 -17.12 -9.39
N ALA A 141 -6.53 -17.94 -10.09
CA ALA A 141 -6.12 -19.26 -10.59
C ALA A 141 -5.73 -19.32 -12.08
N LYS A 142 -5.62 -18.19 -12.79
CA LYS A 142 -5.36 -18.16 -14.24
C LYS A 142 -3.94 -17.72 -14.59
N LYS A 143 -3.34 -18.39 -15.59
CA LYS A 143 -1.92 -18.25 -16.00
C LYS A 143 -1.67 -16.98 -16.81
N LEU A 144 -0.39 -16.56 -16.89
CA LEU A 144 0.10 -15.43 -17.70
C LEU A 144 -0.43 -15.37 -19.13
N SER A 145 -0.56 -16.53 -19.77
CA SER A 145 -1.05 -16.67 -21.16
C SER A 145 -2.42 -16.04 -21.37
N ASP A 146 -3.23 -15.99 -20.32
CA ASP A 146 -4.57 -15.43 -20.39
C ASP A 146 -4.49 -13.90 -20.40
N PHE A 147 -3.56 -13.28 -19.64
CA PHE A 147 -3.45 -11.82 -19.54
C PHE A 147 -2.99 -11.16 -20.84
N GLU A 148 -1.97 -11.69 -21.51
CA GLU A 148 -1.46 -11.12 -22.76
C GLU A 148 -2.48 -11.25 -23.89
N ALA A 149 -3.11 -12.42 -24.03
CA ALA A 149 -4.19 -12.63 -24.99
C ALA A 149 -5.39 -11.70 -24.70
N ILE A 150 -5.77 -11.55 -23.43
CA ILE A 150 -6.88 -10.70 -23.00
C ILE A 150 -6.60 -9.22 -23.29
N ASN A 151 -5.40 -8.72 -22.98
CA ASN A 151 -5.07 -7.30 -23.08
C ASN A 151 -4.87 -6.88 -24.55
N ILE A 152 -4.23 -7.73 -25.37
CA ILE A 152 -4.00 -7.46 -26.80
C ILE A 152 -5.30 -7.49 -27.60
N LEU A 153 -6.23 -8.39 -27.27
CA LEU A 153 -7.45 -8.59 -28.08
C LEU A 153 -8.60 -7.65 -27.71
N ASN A 154 -8.71 -7.21 -26.45
CA ASN A 154 -9.96 -6.60 -25.99
C ASN A 154 -9.91 -5.09 -25.73
N ASN A 155 -8.74 -4.44 -25.69
CA ASN A 155 -8.59 -3.02 -25.31
C ASN A 155 -9.25 -2.65 -23.95
N ARG A 156 -9.68 -3.66 -23.18
CA ARG A 156 -10.38 -3.56 -21.90
C ARG A 156 -9.38 -3.70 -20.76
N LYS A 157 -9.62 -2.98 -19.67
CA LYS A 157 -8.75 -3.03 -18.48
C LYS A 157 -9.03 -4.30 -17.68
N ILE A 158 -7.96 -4.94 -17.22
CA ILE A 158 -8.02 -6.20 -16.46
C ILE A 158 -8.04 -5.91 -14.96
N ILE A 159 -8.91 -6.60 -14.24
CA ILE A 159 -8.97 -6.61 -12.78
C ILE A 159 -8.70 -8.04 -12.31
N ILE A 160 -7.68 -8.20 -11.48
CA ILE A 160 -7.45 -9.42 -10.71
C ILE A 160 -8.26 -9.29 -9.43
N LEU A 161 -9.34 -10.08 -9.35
CA LEU A 161 -10.18 -10.15 -8.15
C LEU A 161 -9.72 -11.33 -7.30
N ASN A 162 -9.23 -11.01 -6.12
CA ASN A 162 -8.75 -11.95 -5.14
C ASN A 162 -9.72 -12.06 -3.96
N GLN A 163 -9.91 -13.27 -3.48
CA GLN A 163 -10.68 -13.50 -2.26
C GLN A 163 -9.77 -13.28 -1.03
N THR A 164 -10.33 -12.69 0.02
CA THR A 164 -9.62 -12.43 1.28
C THR A 164 -10.57 -12.54 2.46
N GLU A 165 -10.11 -13.19 3.52
CA GLU A 165 -10.81 -13.21 4.81
C GLU A 165 -10.32 -12.08 5.74
N SER A 166 -9.21 -11.40 5.39
CA SER A 166 -8.61 -10.37 6.23
C SER A 166 -8.50 -9.00 5.57
N PHE A 167 -9.15 -8.03 6.19
CA PHE A 167 -9.04 -6.60 5.89
C PHE A 167 -8.05 -5.90 6.82
N THR A 168 -7.27 -6.65 7.61
CA THR A 168 -6.20 -6.04 8.41
C THR A 168 -5.25 -5.28 7.51
N PHE A 169 -4.75 -4.13 8.00
CA PHE A 169 -3.85 -3.24 7.26
C PHE A 169 -4.45 -2.72 5.94
N THR A 170 -5.74 -2.41 5.97
CA THR A 170 -6.39 -1.57 4.98
C THR A 170 -6.90 -0.28 5.63
N LYS A 171 -7.06 0.76 4.83
CA LYS A 171 -7.68 2.02 5.23
C LYS A 171 -8.36 2.64 4.01
N ASN A 172 -9.63 3.04 4.14
CA ASN A 172 -10.41 3.65 3.06
C ASN A 172 -10.38 2.79 1.76
N ASN A 173 -10.60 1.48 1.90
CA ASN A 173 -10.56 0.51 0.80
C ASN A 173 -9.21 0.46 0.05
N LEU A 174 -8.12 0.87 0.70
CA LEU A 174 -6.75 0.77 0.17
C LEU A 174 -5.87 -0.03 1.12
N ALA A 175 -5.02 -0.91 0.57
CA ALA A 175 -4.00 -1.60 1.35
C ALA A 175 -2.92 -0.61 1.87
N THR A 176 -2.33 -0.88 3.05
CA THR A 176 -1.08 -0.19 3.41
C THR A 176 0.06 -0.64 2.51
N LEU A 177 1.15 0.13 2.45
CA LEU A 177 2.32 -0.18 1.62
C LEU A 177 2.88 -1.59 1.87
N GLU A 178 2.97 -2.02 3.13
CA GLU A 178 3.45 -3.37 3.45
C GLU A 178 2.51 -4.46 2.93
N LYS A 179 1.20 -4.26 3.08
CA LYS A 179 0.20 -5.22 2.59
C LYS A 179 0.22 -5.26 1.07
N ALA A 180 0.28 -4.10 0.40
CA ALA A 180 0.38 -4.02 -1.04
C ALA A 180 1.62 -4.69 -1.61
N PHE A 181 2.76 -4.55 -0.93
CA PHE A 181 3.98 -5.26 -1.31
C PHE A 181 3.81 -6.77 -1.20
N LEU A 182 3.23 -7.28 -0.11
CA LEU A 182 3.00 -8.72 0.06
C LEU A 182 2.02 -9.29 -0.94
N ASP A 183 0.92 -8.58 -1.17
CA ASP A 183 -0.08 -8.98 -2.15
C ASP A 183 0.55 -9.06 -3.55
N LEU A 184 1.31 -8.05 -3.96
CA LEU A 184 2.01 -8.06 -5.25
C LEU A 184 3.10 -9.13 -5.33
N PHE A 185 3.86 -9.35 -4.25
CA PHE A 185 4.86 -10.41 -4.20
C PHE A 185 4.21 -11.78 -4.36
N PHE A 186 3.08 -12.03 -3.68
CA PHE A 186 2.33 -13.27 -3.81
C PHE A 186 1.88 -13.48 -5.26
N GLU A 187 1.25 -12.47 -5.85
CA GLU A 187 0.76 -12.55 -7.22
C GLU A 187 1.90 -12.80 -8.24
N ILE A 188 3.05 -12.14 -8.09
CA ILE A 188 4.19 -12.35 -8.99
C ILE A 188 4.79 -13.75 -8.82
N THR A 189 4.98 -14.20 -7.58
CA THR A 189 5.71 -15.44 -7.30
C THR A 189 4.87 -16.70 -7.41
N ARG A 190 3.53 -16.60 -7.25
CA ARG A 190 2.62 -17.76 -7.24
C ARG A 190 1.62 -17.76 -8.37
N ASN A 191 1.16 -16.59 -8.81
CA ASN A 191 0.10 -16.45 -9.82
C ASN A 191 0.56 -15.80 -11.12
N GLN A 192 1.88 -15.62 -11.28
CA GLN A 192 2.49 -15.11 -12.50
C GLN A 192 1.99 -13.71 -12.90
N TYR A 193 1.76 -12.80 -11.95
CA TYR A 193 1.45 -11.41 -12.30
C TYR A 193 2.49 -10.84 -13.29
N PRO A 194 2.07 -10.08 -14.33
CA PRO A 194 2.95 -9.61 -15.40
C PRO A 194 3.83 -8.42 -14.96
N LEU A 195 4.65 -8.63 -13.93
CA LEU A 195 5.67 -7.71 -13.48
C LEU A 195 6.95 -8.49 -13.18
N ALA A 196 8.07 -8.04 -13.73
CA ALA A 196 9.36 -8.67 -13.53
C ALA A 196 9.78 -8.66 -12.05
N LEU A 197 10.33 -9.78 -11.56
CA LEU A 197 10.80 -9.90 -10.18
C LEU A 197 11.88 -8.86 -9.83
N GLN A 198 12.69 -8.46 -10.82
CA GLN A 198 13.70 -7.39 -10.67
C GLN A 198 13.05 -6.04 -10.34
N GLU A 199 11.89 -5.74 -10.92
CA GLU A 199 11.17 -4.50 -10.64
C GLU A 199 10.54 -4.55 -9.24
N LEU A 200 9.98 -5.70 -8.83
CA LEU A 200 9.54 -5.89 -7.45
C LEU A 200 10.67 -5.67 -6.42
N ALA A 201 11.87 -6.19 -6.71
CA ALA A 201 13.05 -5.98 -5.86
C ALA A 201 13.48 -4.50 -5.82
N ARG A 202 13.26 -3.72 -6.88
CA ARG A 202 13.50 -2.27 -6.89
C ARG A 202 12.46 -1.52 -6.07
N ILE A 203 11.17 -1.85 -6.23
CA ILE A 203 10.07 -1.30 -5.43
C ILE A 203 10.40 -1.48 -3.94
N TYR A 204 10.77 -2.70 -3.54
CA TYR A 204 11.15 -3.00 -2.16
C TYR A 204 12.28 -2.11 -1.65
N ARG A 205 13.41 -2.08 -2.38
CA ARG A 205 14.59 -1.31 -1.99
C ARG A 205 14.29 0.18 -1.88
N ASN A 206 13.54 0.73 -2.84
CA ASN A 206 13.14 2.13 -2.83
C ASN A 206 12.22 2.44 -1.64
N ALA A 207 11.24 1.58 -1.38
CA ALA A 207 10.29 1.76 -0.29
C ALA A 207 10.95 1.66 1.09
N VAL A 208 11.86 0.71 1.29
CA VAL A 208 12.64 0.57 2.53
C VAL A 208 13.60 1.74 2.72
N ARG A 209 14.34 2.13 1.66
CA ARG A 209 15.29 3.25 1.71
C ARG A 209 14.59 4.56 2.12
N ASN A 210 13.37 4.76 1.66
CA ASN A 210 12.57 5.95 1.97
C ASN A 210 11.76 5.82 3.27
N GLY A 211 12.04 4.81 4.12
CA GLY A 211 11.32 4.60 5.38
C GLY A 211 9.83 4.29 5.25
N ALA A 212 9.36 3.97 4.05
CA ALA A 212 7.94 3.87 3.74
C ALA A 212 7.38 2.46 4.01
N ILE A 213 8.23 1.43 4.00
CA ILE A 213 7.88 0.07 4.43
C ILE A 213 8.55 -0.21 5.77
N ASP A 214 7.74 -0.54 6.78
CA ASP A 214 8.24 -1.13 8.02
C ASP A 214 8.48 -2.64 7.82
N GLN A 215 9.76 -3.02 7.82
CA GLN A 215 10.18 -4.41 7.62
C GLN A 215 9.66 -5.37 8.71
N LYS A 216 9.52 -4.93 9.97
CA LYS A 216 8.99 -5.78 11.06
C LYS A 216 7.50 -6.05 10.82
N LYS A 217 6.78 -5.01 10.43
CA LYS A 217 5.36 -5.10 10.10
C LYS A 217 5.14 -5.99 8.87
N LEU A 218 6.01 -5.90 7.87
CA LEU A 218 6.00 -6.75 6.68
C LEU A 218 6.14 -8.24 7.03
N VAL A 219 7.13 -8.60 7.87
CA VAL A 219 7.29 -9.98 8.35
C VAL A 219 6.06 -10.43 9.13
N LYS A 220 5.53 -9.61 10.04
CA LYS A 220 4.31 -9.96 10.79
C LYS A 220 3.11 -10.24 9.88
N LEU A 221 2.89 -9.38 8.89
CA LEU A 221 1.81 -9.51 7.91
C LEU A 221 1.94 -10.79 7.06
N SER A 222 3.17 -11.18 6.71
CA SER A 222 3.42 -12.32 5.82
C SER A 222 2.94 -13.67 6.37
N TYR A 223 2.77 -13.81 7.69
CA TYR A 223 2.18 -15.00 8.30
C TYR A 223 0.73 -15.23 7.85
N VAL A 224 -0.03 -14.16 7.57
CA VAL A 224 -1.44 -14.26 7.15
C VAL A 224 -1.57 -14.95 5.79
N ARG A 225 -0.57 -14.81 4.91
CA ARG A 225 -0.53 -15.45 3.58
C ARG A 225 0.40 -16.66 3.50
N ASN A 226 0.89 -17.15 4.63
CA ASN A 226 1.89 -18.23 4.70
C ASN A 226 3.18 -17.93 3.88
N MET A 227 3.65 -16.68 3.92
CA MET A 227 4.84 -16.19 3.20
C MET A 227 5.98 -15.79 4.13
N GLN A 228 5.91 -16.18 5.40
CA GLN A 228 6.85 -15.78 6.44
C GLN A 228 8.30 -16.14 6.13
N TYR A 229 8.54 -17.31 5.53
CA TYR A 229 9.91 -17.74 5.20
C TYR A 229 10.49 -16.91 4.06
N ASP A 230 9.72 -16.73 2.98
CA ASP A 230 10.11 -15.90 1.83
C ASP A 230 10.40 -14.46 2.28
N MET A 231 9.53 -13.88 3.11
CA MET A 231 9.66 -12.50 3.56
C MET A 231 10.79 -12.29 4.56
N ARG A 232 11.02 -13.23 5.47
CA ARG A 232 12.19 -13.19 6.35
C ARG A 232 13.47 -13.29 5.54
N TYR A 233 13.53 -14.19 4.56
CA TYR A 233 14.68 -14.30 3.67
C TYR A 233 14.98 -12.98 2.94
N VAL A 234 13.95 -12.30 2.43
CA VAL A 234 14.10 -10.98 1.78
C VAL A 234 14.57 -9.91 2.77
N VAL A 235 13.89 -9.77 3.91
CA VAL A 235 14.15 -8.71 4.91
C VAL A 235 15.49 -8.89 5.62
N GLU A 236 15.84 -10.13 5.94
CA GLU A 236 17.03 -10.50 6.70
C GLU A 236 18.25 -10.75 5.79
N SER A 237 18.07 -10.69 4.46
CA SER A 237 19.11 -10.99 3.45
C SER A 237 20.47 -10.34 3.71
N LYS A 238 20.51 -9.09 4.18
CA LYS A 238 21.77 -8.37 4.50
C LYS A 238 22.53 -8.93 5.71
N TYR A 239 21.88 -9.74 6.53
CA TYR A 239 22.47 -10.42 7.69
C TYR A 239 22.80 -11.89 7.38
N ILE A 240 22.37 -12.41 6.24
CA ILE A 240 22.64 -13.78 5.79
C ILE A 240 23.99 -13.77 5.06
N SER A 241 24.87 -14.72 5.40
CA SER A 241 26.19 -14.81 4.78
C SER A 241 26.11 -15.39 3.36
N ASP A 242 27.07 -15.00 2.51
CA ASP A 242 27.20 -15.58 1.16
C ASP A 242 27.39 -17.11 1.20
N ALA A 243 28.06 -17.62 2.24
CA ALA A 243 28.22 -19.06 2.45
C ALA A 243 26.86 -19.76 2.67
N ALA A 244 25.95 -19.15 3.44
CA ALA A 244 24.61 -19.70 3.64
C ALA A 244 23.79 -19.72 2.34
N PHE A 245 23.90 -18.67 1.50
CA PHE A 245 23.27 -18.67 0.17
C PHE A 245 23.81 -19.79 -0.73
N ARG A 246 25.14 -19.97 -0.76
CA ARG A 246 25.78 -21.05 -1.52
C ARG A 246 25.35 -22.43 -1.02
N PHE A 247 25.31 -22.64 0.30
CA PHE A 247 24.89 -23.90 0.90
C PHE A 247 23.46 -24.28 0.50
N VAL A 248 22.50 -23.34 0.59
CA VAL A 248 21.11 -23.57 0.16
C VAL A 248 21.03 -23.85 -1.35
N LYS A 249 21.89 -23.21 -2.17
CA LYS A 249 21.95 -23.49 -3.61
C LYS A 249 22.37 -24.93 -3.89
N LEU A 250 23.43 -25.42 -3.23
CA LEU A 250 23.90 -26.80 -3.35
C LEU A 250 22.81 -27.79 -2.92
N LEU A 251 22.14 -27.56 -1.80
CA LEU A 251 21.02 -28.40 -1.35
C LEU A 251 19.89 -28.48 -2.39
N LYS A 252 19.60 -27.40 -3.13
CA LYS A 252 18.56 -27.42 -4.16
C LYS A 252 19.00 -28.12 -5.44
N GLU A 253 20.29 -28.10 -5.75
CA GLU A 253 20.86 -28.82 -6.89
C GLU A 253 20.89 -30.34 -6.63
N GLU A 254 21.06 -30.78 -5.38
CA GLU A 254 20.99 -32.19 -4.99
C GLU A 254 19.56 -32.77 -4.95
N ASN A 255 18.54 -31.91 -4.82
CA ASN A 255 17.14 -32.31 -4.70
C ASN A 255 16.33 -32.16 -6.01
N ASN A 256 16.96 -31.76 -7.11
CA ASN A 256 16.36 -31.66 -8.45
C ASN A 256 17.00 -32.69 -9.38
#